data_AF-A0A529NA61-F1
#
_entry.id   AF-A0A529NA61-F1
#
_cell.length_a   1.000
_cell.length_b   1.000
_cell.length_c   1.000
_cell.angle_alpha   90.00
_cell.angle_beta   90.00
_cell.angle_gamma   90.00
#
_symmetry.space_group_name_H-M   'P 1'
#
loop_
_entity.id
_entity.type
_entity.pdbx_description
1 polymer ?
#
loop_
_entity_poly.entity_id
_entity_poly.type
_entity_poly.pdbx_seq_one_letter_code
_entity_poly.pdbx_strand_id
1 'polypeptide(L)' 'VMDGELVQLERETEIAIHPGALKVLVPSRVARAEAA' A
#
# COMPACT_ATOMS: atom_id res chain seq x y z
N VAL A 1 9.41 0.48 -10.10
CA VAL A 1 9.28 1.78 -9.39
C VAL A 1 8.25 1.58 -8.30
N MET A 2 8.56 1.91 -7.05
CA MET A 2 7.63 1.85 -5.92
C MET A 2 7.43 3.30 -5.44
N ASP A 3 6.18 3.78 -5.43
CA ASP A 3 5.81 5.16 -5.07
C ASP A 3 6.63 6.26 -5.77
N GLY A 4 6.99 6.05 -7.04
CA GLY A 4 7.78 7.00 -7.83
C GLY A 4 9.29 6.83 -7.70
N GLU A 5 9.77 5.93 -6.84
CA GLU A 5 11.19 5.70 -6.62
C GLU A 5 11.70 4.43 -7.33
N LEU A 6 12.93 4.52 -7.85
CA LEU A 6 13.61 3.36 -8.45
C LEU A 6 14.10 2.44 -7.35
N VAL A 7 13.57 1.22 -7.33
CA VAL A 7 13.98 0.16 -6.40
C VAL A 7 14.59 -0.97 -7.22
N GLN A 8 15.76 -1.44 -6.80
CA GLN A 8 16.42 -2.59 -7.41
C GLN A 8 15.67 -3.86 -6.99
N LEU A 9 15.22 -4.63 -7.98
CA LEU A 9 14.60 -5.93 -7.75
C LEU A 9 15.58 -7.04 -8.14
N GLU A 10 15.57 -8.11 -7.36
CA GLU A 10 16.26 -9.35 -7.71
C GLU A 10 15.44 -10.14 -8.72
N ARG A 11 16.02 -11.23 -9.26
CA ARG A 11 15.33 -12.12 -10.20
C ARG A 11 13.98 -12.63 -9.67
N GLU A 12 13.92 -12.89 -8.37
CA GLU A 12 12.71 -13.27 -7.66
C GLU A 12 12.54 -12.31 -6.47
N THR A 13 11.44 -11.57 -6.47
CA THR A 13 11.06 -10.65 -5.39
C THR A 13 9.58 -10.84 -5.12
N GLU A 14 9.22 -11.11 -3.87
CA GLU A 14 7.84 -11.23 -3.44
C GLU A 14 7.26 -9.85 -3.09
N ILE A 15 6.08 -9.55 -3.61
CA ILE A 15 5.29 -8.37 -3.26
C ILE A 15 4.06 -8.86 -2.51
N ALA A 16 3.95 -8.51 -1.23
CA ALA A 16 2.86 -8.95 -0.36
C ALA A 16 1.99 -7.79 0.10
N ILE A 17 0.69 -8.05 0.24
CA ILE A 17 -0.28 -7.10 0.82
C ILE A 17 -0.36 -7.36 2.33
N HIS A 18 -0.23 -6.30 3.11
CA HIS A 18 -0.43 -6.33 4.56
C HIS A 18 -1.74 -5.61 4.92
N PRO A 19 -2.89 -6.33 4.99
CA PRO A 19 -4.17 -5.70 5.26
C PRO A 19 -4.19 -5.09 6.66
N GLY A 20 -4.67 -3.84 6.76
CA GLY A 20 -4.77 -3.13 8.04
C GLY A 20 -3.43 -2.75 8.68
N ALA A 21 -2.34 -2.72 7.90
CA ALA A 21 -1.01 -2.39 8.40
C ALA A 21 -0.91 -1.01 9.06
N LEU A 22 -1.74 -0.05 8.64
CA LEU A 22 -1.70 1.33 9.11
C LEU A 22 -3.09 1.86 9.45
N LYS A 23 -3.19 2.63 10.53
CA LYS A 23 -4.36 3.45 10.83
C LYS A 23 -4.20 4.79 10.13
N VAL A 24 -5.16 5.13 9.28
CA VAL A 24 -5.14 6.38 8.52
C VAL A 24 -6.38 7.20 8.85
N LEU A 25 -6.21 8.52 8.87
CA LEU A 25 -7.33 9.45 9.03
C LEU A 25 -8.01 9.59 7.67
N VAL A 26 -9.33 9.35 7.65
CA VAL A 26 -10.15 9.52 6.44
C VAL A 26 -11.29 10.50 6.71
N PRO A 27 -11.79 11.21 5.70
CA PRO A 27 -13.00 12.03 5.84
C PRO A 27 -14.15 11.16 6.35
N SER A 28 -14.92 11.68 7.30
CA SER A 28 -16.00 10.93 7.98
C SER A 28 -17.07 10.38 7.03
N ARG A 29 -17.25 11.00 5.86
CA ARG A 29 -18.19 10.55 4.82
C ARG A 29 -17.70 9.37 3.98
N VAL A 30 -16.43 8.98 4.12
CA VAL A 30 -15.76 7.94 3.30
C VAL A 30 -15.15 6.85 4.20
N ALA A 31 -15.76 6.60 5.36
CA ALA A 31 -15.23 5.68 6.39
C ALA A 31 -15.04 4.23 5.92
N ARG A 32 -15.53 3.87 4.73
CA ARG A 32 -15.13 2.66 3.99
C ARG A 32 -14.23 3.05 2.83
N ALA A 33 -13.02 3.50 3.14
CA ALA A 33 -11.95 3.46 2.16
C ALA A 33 -11.51 2.00 2.07
N GLU A 34 -12.14 1.23 1.18
CA GLU A 34 -11.63 -0.08 0.82
C GLU A 34 -10.25 0.16 0.19
N ALA A 35 -9.21 -0.45 0.78
CA ALA A 35 -7.89 -0.42 0.18
C ALA A 35 -8.02 -1.06 -1.21
N ALA A 36 -7.54 -0.33 -2.23
CA ALA A 36 -7.54 -0.79 -3.62
C ALA A 36 -6.65 -2.03 -3.80
#